data_AF-A0A9W7YYB1-F1
#
_entry.id   AF-A0A9W7YYB1-F1
#
_cell.length_a   1.000
_cell.length_b   1.000
_cell.length_c   1.000
_cell.angle_alpha   90.00
_cell.angle_beta   90.00
_cell.angle_gamma   90.00
#
_symmetry.space_group_name_H-M   'P 1'
#
loop_
_entity.id
_entity.type
_entity.pdbx_description
1 polymer ?
#
loop_
_entity_poly.entity_id
_entity_poly.type
_entity_poly.pdbx_seq_one_letter_code
_entity_poly.pdbx_strand_id
1 'polypeptide(L)'
;MASLALYYQQLVDLPAAQSLCALVGLPKLVSYWPALLGISIVFQLLRLSSNTLSSLVFGAKFDSLSARQKYDWGIRVVSQVHALVVVVLAVPVFFKEELRRDTLYGFNDHAARLYTIVCGYFLWDIFRPSLQYYGASFIMFEASTIFLNINWWLDKLGMTGSRLQFYNASILLSLYFIVRIVFGTYMSYSLFKDLDAHGTQTSTTLYYLYRVGNHAILGLSYYWFYLMISAVKKRFPAKVVDKAKKVA
;
A
#
# COMPACT_ATOMS: atom_id res chain seq x y z
N MET A 1 35.76 9.54 -4.75
CA MET A 1 34.81 9.43 -3.60
C MET A 1 34.45 10.77 -2.98
N ALA A 2 35.40 11.71 -2.79
CA ALA A 2 35.11 13.05 -2.24
C ALA A 2 34.05 13.87 -3.02
N SER A 3 33.99 13.72 -4.34
CA SER A 3 33.01 14.43 -5.18
C SER A 3 31.58 13.94 -5.00
N LEU A 4 31.35 12.63 -4.89
CA LEU A 4 30.00 12.06 -4.77
C LEU A 4 29.34 12.42 -3.42
N ALA A 5 30.11 12.38 -2.33
CA ALA A 5 29.63 12.81 -1.02
C ALA A 5 29.25 14.30 -1.03
N LEU A 6 30.02 15.12 -1.74
CA LEU A 6 29.74 16.55 -1.89
C LEU A 6 28.47 16.79 -2.72
N TYR A 7 28.27 16.07 -3.83
CA TYR A 7 27.01 16.13 -4.59
C TYR A 7 25.81 15.64 -3.78
N TYR A 8 25.97 14.55 -3.02
CA TYR A 8 24.92 14.06 -2.13
C TYR A 8 24.53 15.13 -1.11
N GLN A 9 25.53 15.76 -0.48
CA GLN A 9 25.32 16.80 0.50
C GLN A 9 24.64 18.03 -0.13
N GLN A 10 25.02 18.43 -1.35
CA GLN A 10 24.33 19.49 -2.09
C GLN A 10 22.83 19.19 -2.33
N LEU A 11 22.47 17.93 -2.56
CA LEU A 11 21.07 17.52 -2.70
C LEU A 11 20.33 17.57 -1.34
N VAL A 12 20.96 17.12 -0.26
CA VAL A 12 20.42 17.25 1.10
C VAL A 12 20.24 18.72 1.49
N ASP A 13 21.14 19.58 1.05
CA ASP A 13 21.17 21.01 1.36
C ASP A 13 20.25 21.85 0.47
N LEU A 14 19.48 21.24 -0.45
CA LEU A 14 18.50 21.97 -1.25
C LEU A 14 17.46 22.65 -0.34
N PRO A 15 17.35 23.99 -0.37
CA PRO A 15 16.43 24.72 0.52
C PRO A 15 14.97 24.29 0.36
N ALA A 16 14.57 23.95 -0.87
CA ALA A 16 13.24 23.44 -1.16
C ALA A 16 12.97 22.07 -0.51
N ALA A 17 13.97 21.17 -0.51
CA ALA A 17 13.84 19.85 0.11
C ALA A 17 13.77 19.95 1.64
N GLN A 18 14.63 20.78 2.24
CA GLN A 18 14.61 21.06 3.68
C GLN A 18 13.28 21.69 4.11
N SER A 19 12.83 22.72 3.40
CA SER A 19 11.58 23.43 3.69
C SER A 19 10.38 22.49 3.57
N LEU A 20 10.33 21.66 2.52
CA LEU A 20 9.27 20.69 2.33
C LEU A 20 9.25 19.64 3.44
N CYS A 21 10.41 19.05 3.78
CA CYS A 21 10.52 18.06 4.85
C CYS A 21 10.12 18.63 6.22
N ALA A 22 10.49 19.87 6.51
CA ALA A 22 10.06 20.57 7.71
C ALA A 22 8.55 20.84 7.71
N LEU A 23 7.99 21.31 6.58
CA LEU A 23 6.58 21.61 6.42
C LEU A 23 5.70 20.38 6.63
N VAL A 24 6.10 19.22 6.11
CA VAL A 24 5.34 17.96 6.25
C VAL A 24 5.62 17.23 7.57
N GLY A 25 6.42 17.82 8.47
CA GLY A 25 6.73 17.25 9.78
C GLY A 25 7.69 16.05 9.73
N LEU A 26 8.45 15.87 8.66
CA LEU A 26 9.42 14.78 8.47
C LEU A 26 10.86 15.31 8.30
N PRO A 27 11.41 16.08 9.25
CA PRO A 27 12.71 16.74 9.08
C PRO A 27 13.86 15.74 8.86
N LYS A 28 13.78 14.54 9.44
CA LYS A 28 14.79 13.48 9.27
C LYS A 28 14.85 12.92 7.85
N LEU A 29 13.78 13.04 7.07
CA LEU A 29 13.71 12.51 5.69
C LEU A 29 14.69 13.21 4.75
N VAL A 30 15.07 14.47 5.04
CA VAL A 30 15.93 15.26 4.18
C VAL A 30 17.28 14.60 3.93
N SER A 31 17.81 13.87 4.92
CA SER A 31 19.08 13.17 4.81
C SER A 31 19.03 11.91 3.94
N TYR A 32 17.83 11.45 3.55
CA TYR A 32 17.61 10.15 2.90
C TYR A 32 16.92 10.24 1.53
N TRP A 33 16.25 11.36 1.22
CA TRP A 33 15.53 11.51 -0.05
C TRP A 33 16.40 11.30 -1.31
N PRO A 34 17.68 11.75 -1.38
CA PRO A 34 18.49 11.53 -2.58
C PRO A 34 18.86 10.05 -2.72
N ALA A 35 19.18 9.40 -1.61
CA ALA A 35 19.48 7.97 -1.58
C ALA A 35 18.27 7.14 -2.00
N LEU A 36 17.05 7.52 -1.60
CA LEU A 36 15.82 6.83 -1.99
C LEU A 36 15.68 6.77 -3.52
N LEU A 37 15.84 7.91 -4.20
CA LEU A 37 15.79 7.97 -5.66
C LEU A 37 16.97 7.23 -6.31
N GLY A 38 18.17 7.43 -5.76
CA GLY A 38 19.38 6.76 -6.24
C GLY A 38 19.26 5.23 -6.19
N ILE A 39 18.70 4.68 -5.11
CA ILE A 39 18.46 3.25 -4.95
C ILE A 39 17.43 2.75 -5.98
N SER A 40 16.37 3.49 -6.25
CA SER A 40 15.40 3.12 -7.30
C SER A 40 16.08 3.05 -8.68
N ILE A 41 16.99 3.97 -8.98
CA ILE A 41 17.80 3.94 -10.21
C ILE A 41 18.72 2.71 -10.21
N VAL A 42 19.38 2.40 -9.10
CA VAL A 42 20.23 1.20 -8.97
C VAL A 42 19.44 -0.08 -9.25
N PHE A 43 18.23 -0.22 -8.72
CA PHE A 43 17.38 -1.37 -9.04
C PHE A 43 16.94 -1.40 -10.50
N GLN A 44 16.69 -0.25 -11.13
CA GLN A 44 16.42 -0.18 -12.56
C GLN A 44 17.65 -0.62 -13.39
N LEU A 45 18.85 -0.18 -13.02
CA LEU A 45 20.08 -0.59 -13.70
C LEU A 45 20.34 -2.09 -13.52
N LEU A 46 20.13 -2.62 -12.31
CA LEU A 46 20.21 -4.06 -12.04
C LEU A 46 19.20 -4.83 -12.90
N ARG A 47 17.97 -4.31 -13.04
CA ARG A 47 16.96 -4.91 -13.91
C ARG A 47 17.45 -4.94 -15.36
N LEU A 48 17.96 -3.84 -15.88
CA LEU A 48 18.40 -3.73 -17.27
C LEU A 48 19.61 -4.64 -17.56
N SER A 49 20.56 -4.74 -16.62
CA SER A 49 21.73 -5.59 -16.76
C SER A 49 21.48 -7.08 -16.49
N SER A 50 20.40 -7.42 -15.74
CA SER A 50 20.11 -8.80 -15.34
C SER A 50 20.03 -9.78 -16.51
N ASN A 51 19.46 -9.38 -17.65
CA ASN A 51 19.35 -10.25 -18.83
C ASN A 51 20.70 -10.52 -19.46
N THR A 52 21.55 -9.51 -19.60
CA THR A 52 22.91 -9.65 -20.12
C THR A 52 23.76 -10.53 -19.21
N LEU A 53 23.70 -10.28 -17.89
CA LEU A 53 24.40 -11.09 -16.90
C LEU A 53 23.90 -12.55 -16.90
N SER A 54 22.60 -12.76 -17.03
CA SER A 54 22.01 -14.10 -17.06
C SER A 54 22.33 -14.85 -18.35
N SER A 55 22.40 -14.17 -19.49
CA SER A 55 22.88 -14.76 -20.76
C SER A 55 24.35 -15.15 -20.64
N LEU A 56 25.19 -14.33 -20.01
CA LEU A 56 26.61 -14.67 -19.78
C LEU A 56 26.78 -15.90 -18.87
N VAL A 57 25.96 -16.03 -17.82
CA VAL A 57 26.08 -17.12 -16.83
C VAL A 57 25.40 -18.41 -17.28
N PHE A 58 24.22 -18.33 -17.90
CA PHE A 58 23.38 -19.48 -18.24
C PHE A 58 23.33 -19.80 -19.74
N GLY A 59 23.87 -18.92 -20.59
CA GLY A 59 24.00 -19.10 -22.03
C GLY A 59 22.69 -19.45 -22.73
N ALA A 60 22.77 -20.43 -23.63
CA ALA A 60 21.68 -20.86 -24.49
C ALA A 60 20.37 -21.20 -23.73
N LYS A 61 20.43 -21.67 -22.48
CA LYS A 61 19.24 -21.98 -21.67
C LYS A 61 18.45 -20.73 -21.29
N PHE A 62 19.13 -19.64 -20.98
CA PHE A 62 18.47 -18.36 -20.75
C PHE A 62 18.04 -17.73 -22.07
N ASP A 63 18.88 -17.85 -23.11
CA ASP A 63 18.61 -17.23 -24.40
C ASP A 63 17.38 -17.82 -25.10
N SER A 64 17.06 -19.09 -24.84
CA SER A 64 15.84 -19.75 -25.33
C SER A 64 14.53 -19.25 -24.67
N LEU A 65 14.60 -18.45 -23.60
CA LEU A 65 13.41 -17.92 -22.94
C LEU A 65 12.71 -16.85 -23.80
N SER A 66 11.39 -16.79 -23.72
CA SER A 66 10.59 -15.73 -24.36
C SER A 66 10.89 -14.35 -23.75
N ALA A 67 10.59 -13.27 -24.48
CA ALA A 67 10.78 -11.90 -23.99
C ALA A 67 10.08 -11.64 -22.65
N ARG A 68 8.88 -12.20 -22.45
CA ARG A 68 8.14 -12.12 -21.20
C ARG A 68 8.83 -12.88 -20.07
N GLN A 69 9.28 -14.11 -20.33
CA GLN A 69 10.01 -14.91 -19.35
C GLN A 69 11.33 -14.25 -18.95
N LYS A 70 12.06 -13.66 -19.89
CA LYS A 70 13.27 -12.85 -19.59
C LYS A 70 12.92 -11.61 -18.77
N TYR A 71 11.78 -10.97 -19.04
CA TYR A 71 11.33 -9.83 -18.24
C TYR A 71 11.03 -10.21 -16.79
N ASP A 72 10.26 -11.28 -16.62
CA ASP A 72 9.87 -11.86 -15.34
C ASP A 72 11.07 -12.45 -14.57
N TRP A 73 12.08 -12.95 -15.28
CA TRP A 73 13.36 -13.40 -14.71
C TRP A 73 14.13 -12.22 -14.12
N GLY A 74 14.32 -11.14 -14.90
CA GLY A 74 15.04 -9.96 -14.44
C GLY A 74 14.40 -9.32 -13.21
N ILE A 75 13.07 -9.35 -13.09
CA ILE A 75 12.37 -8.92 -11.87
C ILE A 75 12.74 -9.79 -10.67
N ARG A 76 12.75 -11.11 -10.84
CA ARG A 76 13.09 -12.05 -9.76
C ARG A 76 14.53 -11.89 -9.29
N VAL A 77 15.47 -11.60 -10.20
CA VAL A 77 16.85 -11.28 -9.85
C VAL A 77 16.90 -10.05 -8.95
N VAL A 78 16.22 -8.97 -9.33
CA VAL A 78 16.17 -7.74 -8.54
C VAL A 78 15.56 -7.98 -7.15
N SER A 79 14.42 -8.68 -7.07
CA SER A 79 13.78 -9.00 -5.79
C SER A 79 14.64 -9.90 -4.91
N GLN A 80 15.38 -10.84 -5.50
CA GLN A 80 16.29 -11.72 -4.76
C GLN A 80 17.47 -10.94 -4.17
N VAL A 81 18.08 -10.05 -4.95
CA VAL A 81 19.17 -9.18 -4.47
C VAL A 81 18.67 -8.27 -3.34
N HIS A 82 17.51 -7.65 -3.52
CA HIS A 82 16.86 -6.84 -2.47
C HIS A 82 16.64 -7.66 -1.19
N ALA A 83 16.06 -8.86 -1.29
CA ALA A 83 15.78 -9.72 -0.14
C ALA A 83 17.07 -10.10 0.62
N LEU A 84 18.13 -10.50 -0.09
CA LEU A 84 19.41 -10.85 0.53
C LEU A 84 20.04 -9.66 1.25
N VAL A 85 20.08 -8.49 0.60
CA VAL A 85 20.64 -7.26 1.18
C VAL A 85 19.87 -6.85 2.43
N VAL A 86 18.54 -6.81 2.37
CA VAL A 86 17.71 -6.36 3.50
C VAL A 86 17.79 -7.33 4.67
N VAL A 87 17.76 -8.64 4.44
CA VAL A 87 17.88 -9.63 5.52
C VAL A 87 19.21 -9.49 6.26
N VAL A 88 20.33 -9.36 5.53
CA VAL A 88 21.65 -9.19 6.13
C VAL A 88 21.74 -7.88 6.92
N LEU A 89 21.25 -6.77 6.34
CA LEU A 89 21.34 -5.45 6.96
C LEU A 89 20.32 -5.25 8.10
N ALA A 90 19.27 -6.05 8.18
CA ALA A 90 18.27 -6.00 9.25
C ALA A 90 18.78 -6.60 10.57
N VAL A 91 19.62 -7.63 10.53
CA VAL A 91 20.10 -8.32 11.74
C VAL A 91 20.72 -7.36 12.76
N PRO A 92 21.64 -6.43 12.40
CA PRO A 92 22.21 -5.48 13.34
C PRO A 92 21.20 -4.52 14.00
N VAL A 93 20.03 -4.29 13.38
CA VAL A 93 19.01 -3.35 13.90
C VAL A 93 18.49 -3.84 15.26
N PHE A 94 18.30 -5.16 15.42
CA PHE A 94 17.81 -5.76 16.67
C PHE A 94 18.75 -5.58 17.86
N PHE A 95 20.02 -5.26 17.61
CA PHE A 95 21.04 -5.08 18.65
C PHE A 95 21.34 -3.60 18.92
N LYS A 96 20.64 -2.65 18.29
CA LYS A 96 20.83 -1.22 18.56
C LYS A 96 20.17 -0.83 19.88
N GLU A 97 20.99 -0.41 20.84
CA GLU A 97 20.52 -0.03 22.18
C GLU A 97 19.48 1.09 22.14
N GLU A 98 19.68 2.10 21.30
CA GLU A 98 18.73 3.21 21.08
C GLU A 98 17.32 2.72 20.73
N LEU A 99 17.22 1.70 19.86
CA LEU A 99 15.95 1.11 19.43
C LEU A 99 15.39 0.12 20.45
N ARG A 100 16.24 -0.52 21.26
CA ARG A 100 15.80 -1.40 22.34
C ARG A 100 15.29 -0.62 23.54
N ARG A 101 15.84 0.57 23.79
CA ARG A 101 15.44 1.47 24.87
C ARG A 101 14.09 2.13 24.58
N ASP A 102 13.85 2.51 23.34
CA ASP A 102 12.56 3.03 22.87
C ASP A 102 12.17 2.32 21.57
N THR A 103 11.38 1.26 21.70
CA THR A 103 10.97 0.42 20.58
C THR A 103 9.95 1.07 19.66
N LEU A 104 9.34 2.19 20.07
CA LEU A 104 8.27 2.87 19.32
C LEU A 104 8.75 4.15 18.65
N TYR A 105 9.53 4.98 19.36
CA TYR A 105 9.99 6.28 18.87
C TYR A 105 11.51 6.38 18.70
N GLY A 106 12.25 5.31 19.05
CA GLY A 106 13.68 5.22 18.82
C GLY A 106 14.05 5.44 17.35
N PHE A 107 15.12 6.18 17.12
CA PHE A 107 15.61 6.45 15.77
C PHE A 107 17.10 6.13 15.69
N ASN A 108 17.48 5.36 14.68
CA ASN A 108 18.86 4.99 14.43
C ASN A 108 19.16 5.10 12.94
N ASP A 109 20.29 5.70 12.59
CA ASP A 109 20.64 5.96 11.19
C ASP A 109 20.83 4.68 10.37
N HIS A 110 21.28 3.58 10.98
CA HIS A 110 21.41 2.30 10.27
C HIS A 110 20.05 1.75 9.87
N ALA A 111 19.08 1.80 10.78
CA ALA A 111 17.70 1.39 10.48
C ALA A 111 17.07 2.30 9.43
N ALA A 112 17.29 3.61 9.50
CA ALA A 112 16.80 4.56 8.51
C ALA A 112 17.41 4.31 7.11
N ARG A 113 18.71 4.01 7.02
CA ARG A 113 19.35 3.60 5.75
C ARG A 113 18.77 2.29 5.20
N LEU A 114 18.55 1.29 6.05
CA LEU A 114 17.89 0.04 5.66
C LEU A 114 16.50 0.31 5.09
N TYR A 115 15.68 1.11 5.77
CA TYR A 115 14.35 1.48 5.27
C TYR A 115 14.41 2.30 3.99
N THR A 116 15.45 3.11 3.79
CA THR A 116 15.68 3.81 2.51
C THR A 116 15.88 2.83 1.36
N ILE A 117 16.63 1.73 1.58
CA ILE A 117 16.80 0.66 0.58
C ILE A 117 15.45 0.01 0.24
N VAL A 118 14.67 -0.33 1.27
CA VAL A 118 13.35 -0.95 1.11
C VAL A 118 12.39 -0.02 0.37
N CYS A 119 12.30 1.25 0.76
CA CYS A 119 11.45 2.24 0.10
C CYS A 119 11.88 2.52 -1.33
N GLY A 120 13.19 2.60 -1.60
CA GLY A 120 13.72 2.76 -2.96
C GLY A 120 13.40 1.56 -3.87
N TYR A 121 13.41 0.34 -3.32
CA TYR A 121 12.93 -0.85 -4.03
C TYR A 121 11.44 -0.73 -4.39
N PHE A 122 10.58 -0.39 -3.43
CA PHE A 122 9.14 -0.25 -3.67
C PHE A 122 8.79 0.91 -4.62
N LEU A 123 9.56 2.01 -4.57
CA LEU A 123 9.39 3.10 -5.53
C LEU A 123 9.74 2.65 -6.95
N TRP A 124 10.77 1.83 -7.14
CA TRP A 124 11.06 1.22 -8.44
C TRP A 124 9.95 0.23 -8.87
N ASP A 125 9.43 -0.54 -7.92
CA ASP A 125 8.38 -1.55 -8.08
C ASP A 125 7.05 -0.97 -8.61
N ILE A 126 6.71 0.25 -8.19
CA ILE A 126 5.40 0.89 -8.46
C ILE A 126 5.17 1.21 -9.94
N PHE A 127 6.25 1.45 -10.70
CA PHE A 127 6.16 1.81 -12.12
C PHE A 127 5.92 0.59 -13.03
N ARG A 128 5.70 -0.60 -12.45
CA ARG A 128 5.36 -1.78 -13.23
C ARG A 128 3.91 -1.76 -13.70
N PRO A 129 3.65 -2.17 -14.95
CA PRO A 129 2.30 -2.29 -15.50
C PRO A 129 1.64 -3.59 -14.99
N SER A 130 1.43 -3.69 -13.68
CA SER A 130 0.66 -4.78 -13.06
C SER A 130 -0.53 -4.20 -12.32
N LEU A 131 -1.74 -4.60 -12.73
CA LEU A 131 -3.01 -4.20 -12.11
C LEU A 131 -3.26 -2.69 -11.98
N GLN A 132 -2.64 -1.80 -12.75
CA GLN A 132 -2.82 -0.35 -12.53
C GLN A 132 -4.30 0.08 -12.64
N TYR A 133 -5.04 -0.44 -13.62
CA TYR A 133 -6.48 -0.18 -13.78
C TYR A 133 -7.31 -0.70 -12.59
N TYR A 134 -7.10 -1.96 -12.23
CA TYR A 134 -7.81 -2.61 -11.12
C TYR A 134 -7.40 -2.04 -9.76
N GLY A 135 -6.13 -1.68 -9.58
CA GLY A 135 -5.58 -1.03 -8.40
C GLY A 135 -6.20 0.34 -8.17
N ALA A 136 -6.32 1.17 -9.20
CA ALA A 136 -7.04 2.45 -9.11
C ALA A 136 -8.51 2.25 -8.69
N SER A 137 -9.13 1.18 -9.17
CA SER A 137 -10.50 0.83 -8.80
C SER A 137 -10.63 0.43 -7.33
N PHE A 138 -9.64 -0.27 -6.76
CA PHE A 138 -9.60 -0.59 -5.33
C PHE A 138 -9.27 0.64 -4.46
N ILE A 139 -8.45 1.59 -4.95
CA ILE A 139 -8.16 2.85 -4.23
C ILE A 139 -9.45 3.66 -3.99
N MET A 140 -10.44 3.57 -4.89
CA MET A 140 -11.72 4.25 -4.68
C MET A 140 -12.44 3.81 -3.39
N PHE A 141 -12.11 2.65 -2.82
CA PHE A 141 -12.69 2.18 -1.56
C PHE A 141 -12.44 3.16 -0.40
N GLU A 142 -11.38 3.96 -0.47
CA GLU A 142 -11.06 4.99 0.52
C GLU A 142 -12.06 6.16 0.56
N ALA A 143 -12.90 6.34 -0.47
CA ALA A 143 -13.92 7.39 -0.49
C ALA A 143 -14.88 7.28 0.72
N SER A 144 -15.25 6.05 1.10
CA SER A 144 -16.08 5.81 2.28
C SER A 144 -15.36 6.09 3.62
N THR A 145 -14.03 5.99 3.65
CA THR A 145 -13.21 6.19 4.86
C THR A 145 -13.33 7.62 5.39
N ILE A 146 -13.56 8.61 4.52
CA ILE A 146 -13.81 10.01 4.89
C ILE A 146 -14.95 10.11 5.91
N PHE A 147 -16.10 9.52 5.58
CA PHE A 147 -17.30 9.57 6.44
C PHE A 147 -17.18 8.66 7.66
N LEU A 148 -16.41 7.57 7.58
CA LEU A 148 -16.09 6.72 8.72
C LEU A 148 -15.32 7.51 9.80
N ASN A 149 -14.29 8.26 9.39
CA ASN A 149 -13.49 9.08 10.29
C ASN A 149 -14.31 10.22 10.91
N ILE A 150 -15.19 10.86 10.15
CA ILE A 150 -16.11 11.88 10.69
C ILE A 150 -17.02 11.26 11.77
N ASN A 151 -17.55 10.05 11.55
CA ASN A 151 -18.35 9.37 12.57
C ASN A 151 -17.56 9.09 13.85
N TRP A 152 -16.29 8.70 13.73
CA TRP A 152 -15.40 8.48 14.85
C TRP A 152 -15.09 9.79 15.60
N TRP A 153 -14.85 10.91 14.90
CA TRP A 153 -14.67 12.22 15.54
C TRP A 153 -15.89 12.65 16.34
N LEU A 154 -17.09 12.47 15.78
CA LEU A 154 -18.34 12.79 16.47
C LEU A 154 -18.53 11.93 17.73
N ASP A 155 -18.11 10.67 17.72
CA ASP A 155 -18.09 9.83 18.92
C ASP A 155 -17.15 10.42 20.00
N LYS A 156 -15.94 10.85 19.61
CA LYS A 156 -14.93 11.40 20.55
C LYS A 156 -15.28 12.78 21.10
N LEU A 157 -16.05 13.57 20.37
CA LEU A 157 -16.55 14.88 20.80
C LEU A 157 -17.80 14.77 21.70
N GLY A 158 -18.22 13.56 22.08
CA GLY A 158 -19.44 13.35 22.89
C GLY A 158 -20.74 13.59 22.12
N MET A 159 -20.69 13.67 20.79
CA MET A 159 -21.84 13.92 19.91
C MET A 159 -22.52 12.64 19.43
N THR A 160 -22.39 11.55 20.20
CA THR A 160 -22.97 10.24 19.85
C THR A 160 -24.50 10.34 19.84
N GLY A 161 -25.13 9.84 18.77
CA GLY A 161 -26.59 9.89 18.60
C GLY A 161 -27.12 11.22 18.06
N SER A 162 -26.25 12.16 17.71
CA SER A 162 -26.67 13.46 17.15
C SER A 162 -27.25 13.33 15.72
N ARG A 163 -28.05 14.31 15.31
CA ARG A 163 -28.58 14.39 13.93
C ARG A 163 -27.48 14.46 12.88
N LEU A 164 -26.40 15.18 13.18
CA LEU A 164 -25.22 15.27 12.30
C LEU A 164 -24.58 13.90 12.10
N GLN A 165 -24.41 13.14 13.18
CA GLN A 165 -23.87 11.79 13.11
C GLN A 165 -24.78 10.85 12.31
N PHE A 166 -26.11 10.98 12.47
CA PHE A 166 -27.07 10.19 11.68
C PHE A 166 -26.97 10.45 10.17
N TYR A 167 -26.93 11.72 9.76
CA TYR A 167 -26.78 12.07 8.33
C TYR A 167 -25.43 11.60 7.78
N ASN A 168 -24.34 11.82 8.51
CA ASN A 168 -23.02 11.34 8.12
C ASN A 168 -22.97 9.80 8.00
N ALA A 169 -23.58 9.07 8.94
CA ALA A 169 -23.71 7.62 8.89
C ALA A 169 -24.55 7.13 7.70
N SER A 170 -25.57 7.90 7.29
CA SER A 170 -26.41 7.57 6.12
C SER A 170 -25.63 7.71 4.81
N ILE A 171 -24.81 8.77 4.69
CA ILE A 171 -23.91 8.96 3.55
C ILE A 171 -22.83 7.88 3.54
N LEU A 172 -22.22 7.58 4.70
CA LEU A 172 -21.26 6.50 4.85
C LEU A 172 -21.81 5.16 4.35
N LEU A 173 -22.99 4.75 4.83
CA LEU A 173 -23.60 3.48 4.44
C LEU A 173 -23.90 3.42 2.93
N SER A 174 -24.49 4.49 2.38
CA SER A 174 -24.82 4.57 0.96
C SER A 174 -23.56 4.50 0.09
N LEU A 175 -22.55 5.31 0.41
CA LEU A 175 -21.31 5.36 -0.36
C LEU A 175 -20.52 4.06 -0.24
N TYR A 176 -20.45 3.47 0.95
CA TYR A 176 -19.80 2.17 1.16
C TYR A 176 -20.48 1.07 0.35
N PHE A 177 -21.81 1.02 0.35
CA PHE A 177 -22.56 0.07 -0.45
C PHE A 177 -22.28 0.24 -1.95
N ILE A 178 -22.34 1.47 -2.48
CA ILE A 178 -22.11 1.73 -3.90
C ILE A 178 -20.67 1.39 -4.30
N VAL A 179 -19.68 1.92 -3.58
CA VAL A 179 -18.28 1.85 -4.01
C VAL A 179 -17.64 0.50 -3.68
N ARG A 180 -17.87 -0.03 -2.47
CA ARG A 180 -17.19 -1.25 -2.03
C ARG A 180 -17.98 -2.52 -2.34
N ILE A 181 -19.31 -2.47 -2.22
CA ILE A 181 -20.14 -3.66 -2.47
C ILE A 181 -20.48 -3.78 -3.95
N VAL A 182 -21.16 -2.79 -4.54
CA VAL A 182 -21.61 -2.88 -5.94
C VAL A 182 -20.43 -2.76 -6.90
N PHE A 183 -19.73 -1.63 -6.87
CA PHE A 183 -18.60 -1.38 -7.78
C PHE A 183 -17.42 -2.32 -7.49
N GLY A 184 -17.08 -2.54 -6.21
CA GLY A 184 -16.02 -3.48 -5.83
C GLY A 184 -16.26 -4.92 -6.32
N THR A 185 -17.50 -5.42 -6.25
CA THR A 185 -17.84 -6.75 -6.80
C THR A 185 -17.78 -6.77 -8.32
N TYR A 186 -18.28 -5.73 -8.98
CA TYR A 186 -18.17 -5.62 -10.44
C TYR A 186 -16.72 -5.64 -10.91
N MET A 187 -15.84 -4.85 -10.29
CA MET A 187 -14.42 -4.79 -10.63
C MET A 187 -13.71 -6.11 -10.34
N SER A 188 -14.10 -6.79 -9.28
CA SER A 188 -13.60 -8.12 -8.94
C SER A 188 -13.95 -9.16 -10.00
N TYR A 189 -15.19 -9.14 -10.48
CA TYR A 189 -15.62 -9.99 -11.58
C TYR A 189 -14.85 -9.68 -12.86
N SER A 190 -14.69 -8.41 -13.21
CA SER A 190 -13.92 -7.97 -14.38
C SER A 190 -12.46 -8.43 -14.30
N LEU A 191 -11.83 -8.27 -13.13
CA LEU A 191 -10.47 -8.74 -12.89
C LEU A 191 -10.34 -10.25 -13.12
N PHE A 192 -11.28 -11.06 -12.61
CA PHE A 192 -11.22 -12.50 -12.78
C PHE A 192 -11.44 -12.92 -14.22
N LYS A 193 -12.37 -12.27 -14.93
CA LYS A 193 -12.58 -12.50 -16.36
C LYS A 193 -11.30 -12.21 -17.17
N ASP A 194 -10.62 -11.10 -16.88
CA ASP A 194 -9.38 -10.75 -17.55
C ASP A 194 -8.22 -11.69 -17.19
N LEU A 195 -8.13 -12.12 -15.92
CA LEU A 195 -7.15 -13.10 -15.47
C LEU A 195 -7.36 -14.47 -16.12
N ASP A 196 -8.60 -14.89 -16.36
CA ASP A 196 -8.90 -16.16 -17.03
C ASP A 196 -8.62 -16.05 -18.54
N ALA A 197 -8.96 -14.92 -19.17
CA ALA A 197 -8.69 -14.66 -20.58
C ALA A 197 -7.19 -14.53 -20.91
N HIS A 198 -6.38 -13.98 -19.99
CA HIS A 198 -4.95 -13.74 -20.17
C HIS A 198 -4.08 -14.61 -19.24
N GLY A 199 -4.66 -15.67 -18.66
CA GLY A 199 -4.05 -16.46 -17.59
C GLY A 199 -2.74 -17.14 -17.95
N THR A 200 -2.51 -17.42 -19.23
CA THR A 200 -1.24 -17.99 -19.72
C THR A 200 -0.06 -17.01 -19.66
N GLN A 201 -0.32 -15.71 -19.60
CA GLN A 201 0.71 -14.67 -19.49
C GLN A 201 1.02 -14.28 -18.04
N THR A 202 0.15 -14.65 -17.09
CA THR A 202 0.30 -14.35 -15.67
C THR A 202 0.87 -15.57 -14.95
N SER A 203 1.89 -15.39 -14.13
CA SER A 203 2.42 -16.50 -13.32
C SER A 203 1.32 -17.10 -12.44
N THR A 204 1.24 -18.43 -12.38
CA THR A 204 0.23 -19.17 -11.58
C THR A 204 0.15 -18.67 -10.13
N THR A 205 1.30 -18.32 -9.52
CA THR A 205 1.34 -17.74 -8.18
C THR A 205 0.59 -16.42 -8.09
N LEU A 206 0.82 -15.51 -9.04
CA LEU A 206 0.14 -14.20 -9.06
C LEU A 206 -1.36 -14.34 -9.35
N TYR A 207 -1.73 -15.28 -10.21
CA TYR A 207 -3.13 -15.60 -10.49
C TYR A 207 -3.90 -15.97 -9.22
N TYR A 208 -3.39 -16.93 -8.44
CA TYR A 208 -4.02 -17.32 -7.18
C TYR A 208 -3.94 -16.25 -6.11
N LEU A 209 -2.81 -15.52 -6.03
CA LEU A 209 -2.66 -14.41 -5.08
C LEU A 209 -3.72 -13.33 -5.30
N TYR A 210 -3.94 -12.91 -6.55
CA TYR A 210 -4.95 -11.90 -6.87
C TYR A 210 -6.37 -12.38 -6.57
N ARG A 211 -6.70 -13.66 -6.84
CA ARG A 211 -8.02 -14.23 -6.52
C ARG A 211 -8.27 -14.31 -5.01
N VAL A 212 -7.36 -14.93 -4.27
CA VAL A 212 -7.49 -15.10 -2.81
C VAL A 212 -7.49 -13.75 -2.11
N GLY A 213 -6.55 -12.86 -2.46
CA GLY A 213 -6.47 -11.52 -1.89
C GLY A 213 -7.73 -10.70 -2.16
N ASN A 214 -8.25 -10.75 -3.39
CA ASN A 214 -9.46 -10.02 -3.75
C ASN A 214 -10.71 -10.56 -3.03
N HIS A 215 -10.86 -11.89 -2.93
CA HIS A 215 -11.94 -12.49 -2.14
C HIS A 215 -11.87 -12.12 -0.66
N ALA A 216 -10.67 -12.07 -0.08
CA ALA A 216 -10.50 -11.63 1.30
C ALA A 216 -10.94 -10.16 1.48
N ILE A 217 -10.57 -9.26 0.56
CA ILE A 217 -10.96 -7.84 0.59
C ILE A 217 -12.48 -7.68 0.45
N LEU A 218 -13.10 -8.40 -0.48
CA LEU A 218 -14.56 -8.43 -0.66
C LEU A 218 -15.26 -8.94 0.60
N GLY A 219 -14.84 -10.10 1.11
CA GLY A 219 -15.41 -10.71 2.32
C GLY A 219 -15.32 -9.78 3.53
N LEU A 220 -14.17 -9.14 3.70
CA LEU A 220 -13.97 -8.12 4.74
C LEU A 220 -14.91 -6.92 4.52
N SER A 221 -15.14 -6.50 3.28
CA SER A 221 -16.04 -5.39 2.96
C SER A 221 -17.50 -5.71 3.30
N TYR A 222 -17.97 -6.92 2.98
CA TYR A 222 -19.30 -7.37 3.40
C TYR A 222 -19.43 -7.42 4.92
N TYR A 223 -18.42 -7.94 5.62
CA TYR A 223 -18.42 -8.02 7.07
C TYR A 223 -18.46 -6.64 7.73
N TRP A 224 -17.65 -5.68 7.26
CA TRP A 224 -17.69 -4.31 7.75
C TRP A 224 -19.03 -3.63 7.47
N PHE A 225 -19.64 -3.88 6.31
CA PHE A 225 -20.97 -3.35 6.01
C PHE A 225 -22.02 -3.83 7.01
N TYR A 226 -22.00 -5.13 7.32
CA TYR A 226 -22.81 -5.70 8.39
C TYR A 226 -22.56 -5.02 9.74
N LEU A 227 -21.29 -4.84 10.15
CA LEU A 227 -20.94 -4.20 11.40
C LEU A 227 -21.41 -2.74 11.47
N MET A 228 -21.31 -1.99 10.37
CA MET A 228 -21.78 -0.60 10.31
C MET A 228 -23.30 -0.51 10.45
N ILE A 229 -24.05 -1.39 9.79
CA ILE A 229 -25.51 -1.46 9.96
C ILE A 229 -25.85 -1.77 11.43
N SER A 230 -25.18 -2.76 12.02
CA SER A 230 -25.38 -3.13 13.43
C SER A 230 -25.09 -1.96 14.37
N ALA A 231 -23.98 -1.23 14.13
CA ALA A 231 -23.61 -0.05 14.90
C ALA A 231 -24.65 1.07 14.79
N VAL A 232 -25.17 1.34 13.58
CA VAL A 232 -26.22 2.34 13.36
C VAL A 232 -27.52 1.94 14.06
N LYS A 233 -27.96 0.68 13.95
CA LYS A 233 -29.15 0.17 14.65
C LYS A 233 -29.04 0.31 16.17
N LYS A 234 -27.86 0.07 16.73
CA LYS A 234 -27.60 0.21 18.17
C LYS A 234 -27.63 1.67 18.62
N ARG A 235 -27.09 2.59 17.82
CA ARG A 235 -27.01 4.03 18.15
C ARG A 235 -28.33 4.78 17.91
N PHE A 236 -29.11 4.33 16.93
CA PHE A 236 -30.36 4.96 16.52
C PHE A 236 -31.49 3.93 16.49
N PRO A 237 -31.95 3.46 17.67
CA PRO A 237 -33.09 2.56 17.73
C PRO A 237 -34.32 3.24 17.14
N ALA A 238 -35.13 2.48 16.38
CA ALA A 238 -36.40 3.00 15.87
C ALA A 238 -37.29 3.39 17.06
N LYS A 239 -37.97 4.55 16.96
CA LYS A 239 -38.99 4.92 17.94
C LYS A 239 -40.09 3.85 17.91
N VAL A 240 -40.32 3.18 19.04
CA VAL A 240 -41.50 2.32 19.22
C VAL A 240 -42.71 3.25 19.16
N VAL A 241 -43.50 3.14 18.09
CA VAL A 241 -44.80 3.81 18.03
C VAL A 241 -45.75 2.97 18.87
N ASP A 242 -45.98 3.39 20.12
CA ASP A 242 -47.01 2.77 20.96
C ASP A 242 -48.37 2.92 20.26
N LYS A 243 -48.87 1.83 19.68
CA LYS A 243 -50.27 1.70 19.20
C LYS A 243 -51.22 1.57 20.41
N ALA A 244 -51.14 2.45 21.38
CA ALA A 244 -52.00 2.46 22.56
C ALA A 244 -52.71 3.80 22.68
N LYS A 245 -53.92 3.87 22.09
CA LYS A 245 -55.10 4.70 22.43
C LYS A 245 -55.81 5.23 21.18
N LYS A 246 -56.64 4.38 20.58
CA LYS A 246 -57.90 4.76 19.89
C LYS A 246 -58.89 3.60 19.95
N VAL A 247 -59.32 3.24 21.16
CA VAL A 247 -60.65 2.68 21.42
C VAL A 247 -61.06 3.21 22.79
N ALA A 248 -61.78 4.33 22.77
CA ALA A 248 -62.66 4.82 23.82
C ALA A 248 -63.69 5.72 23.12
#